data_AF-A0A844GZ54-F1
#
_entry.id   AF-A0A844GZ54-F1
#
_cell.length_a   1.000
_cell.length_b   1.000
_cell.length_c   1.000
_cell.angle_alpha   90.00
_cell.angle_beta   90.00
_cell.angle_gamma   90.00
#
_symmetry.space_group_name_H-M   'P 1'
#
loop_
_entity.id
_entity.type
_entity.pdbx_description
1 polymer ?
#
loop_
_entity_poly.entity_id
_entity_poly.type
_entity_poly.pdbx_seq_one_letter_code
_entity_poly.pdbx_strand_id
1 'polypeptide(L)'
;MSRFTRFSADEIERRRLASVAEMKARDRAEFDRRYQEACDTEYWRYGQCCAGCDHWRSDMGWSGQCAAAGIVSGKDVMQSIGAIWSSYTPPPGLPYTRQDFHCGKFIDTFDWSTLDPDYLTRIGAVRDGSLRPKPTHP
;
A
#
# COMPACT_ATOMS: atom_id res chain seq x y z
N MET A 1 -35.69 25.25 -32.82
CA MET A 1 -34.96 24.76 -31.63
C MET A 1 -33.60 24.26 -32.07
N SER A 2 -32.53 24.94 -31.67
CA SER A 2 -31.15 24.55 -32.02
C SER A 2 -30.81 23.20 -31.35
N ARG A 3 -30.33 22.22 -32.12
CA ARG A 3 -29.81 20.96 -31.56
C ARG A 3 -28.52 21.29 -30.81
N PHE A 4 -28.54 21.18 -29.49
CA PHE A 4 -27.39 21.46 -28.61
C PHE A 4 -26.17 20.54 -28.85
N THR A 5 -26.28 19.50 -29.69
CA THR A 5 -25.21 18.55 -29.97
C THR A 5 -25.36 17.93 -31.36
N ARG A 6 -24.21 17.70 -32.03
CA ARG A 6 -24.10 17.02 -33.33
C ARG A 6 -24.03 15.49 -33.22
N PHE A 7 -23.95 14.95 -32.01
CA PHE A 7 -23.77 13.52 -31.77
C PHE A 7 -25.09 12.82 -31.47
N SER A 8 -25.20 11.54 -31.83
CA SER A 8 -26.33 10.69 -31.41
C SER A 8 -26.26 10.43 -29.90
N ALA A 9 -27.38 10.02 -29.31
CA ALA A 9 -27.44 9.65 -27.89
C ALA A 9 -26.43 8.54 -27.54
N ASP A 10 -26.31 7.53 -28.40
CA ASP A 10 -25.38 6.40 -28.20
C ASP A 10 -23.91 6.85 -28.23
N GLU A 11 -23.57 7.79 -29.12
CA GLU A 11 -22.21 8.34 -29.21
C GLU A 11 -21.87 9.20 -27.99
N ILE A 12 -22.85 9.95 -27.48
CA ILE A 12 -22.70 10.71 -26.23
C ILE A 12 -22.46 9.75 -25.06
N GLU A 13 -23.23 8.66 -24.97
CA GLU A 13 -23.10 7.69 -23.89
C GLU A 13 -21.77 6.93 -23.96
N ARG A 14 -21.33 6.52 -25.15
CA ARG A 14 -20.01 5.90 -25.36
C ARG A 14 -18.88 6.80 -24.85
N ARG A 15 -18.93 8.09 -25.18
CA ARG A 15 -17.94 9.08 -24.71
C ARG A 15 -18.02 9.31 -23.21
N ARG A 16 -19.22 9.34 -22.64
CA ARG A 16 -19.42 9.45 -21.20
C ARG A 16 -18.77 8.28 -20.47
N LEU A 17 -19.01 7.04 -20.92
CA LEU A 17 -18.42 5.84 -20.34
C LEU A 17 -16.89 5.84 -20.45
N ALA A 18 -16.34 6.22 -21.61
CA ALA A 18 -14.89 6.36 -21.78
C ALA A 18 -14.31 7.42 -20.83
N SER A 19 -14.95 8.59 -20.72
CA SER A 19 -14.54 9.65 -19.80
C SER A 19 -14.57 9.20 -18.33
N VAL A 20 -15.61 8.47 -17.92
CA VAL A 20 -15.71 7.89 -16.57
C VAL A 20 -14.62 6.86 -16.30
N ALA A 21 -14.30 6.01 -17.29
CA ALA A 21 -13.24 5.02 -17.16
C ALA A 21 -11.86 5.68 -16.99
N GLU A 22 -11.56 6.69 -17.81
CA GLU A 22 -10.32 7.46 -17.71
C GLU A 22 -10.20 8.22 -16.39
N MET A 23 -11.30 8.79 -15.89
CA MET A 23 -11.34 9.43 -14.58
C MET A 23 -10.99 8.44 -13.47
N LYS A 24 -11.63 7.27 -13.46
CA LYS A 24 -11.34 6.20 -12.48
C LYS A 24 -9.88 5.74 -12.55
N ALA A 25 -9.30 5.65 -13.75
CA ALA A 25 -7.90 5.26 -13.91
C ALA A 25 -6.95 6.31 -13.31
N ARG A 26 -7.23 7.60 -13.50
CA ARG A 26 -6.45 8.70 -12.90
C ARG A 26 -6.56 8.71 -11.38
N ASP A 27 -7.77 8.57 -10.85
CA ASP A 27 -8.01 8.51 -9.41
C ASP A 27 -7.26 7.32 -8.77
N ARG A 28 -7.27 6.17 -9.46
CA ARG A 28 -6.53 4.99 -9.01
C ARG A 28 -5.02 5.21 -9.02
N ALA A 29 -4.48 5.75 -10.11
CA ALA A 29 -3.04 6.04 -10.20
C ALA A 29 -2.59 7.06 -9.14
N GLU A 30 -3.43 8.06 -8.85
CA GLU A 30 -3.16 9.00 -7.77
C GLU A 30 -3.19 8.33 -6.39
N PHE A 31 -4.16 7.46 -6.14
CA PHE A 31 -4.22 6.67 -4.91
C PHE A 31 -2.97 5.81 -4.75
N ASP A 32 -2.59 5.05 -5.78
CA ASP A 32 -1.43 4.15 -5.73
C ASP A 32 -0.13 4.94 -5.47
N ARG A 33 0.03 6.13 -6.07
CA ARG A 33 1.17 7.01 -5.79
C ARG A 33 1.20 7.47 -4.33
N ARG A 34 0.07 7.96 -3.81
CA ARG A 34 -0.02 8.42 -2.41
C ARG A 34 0.20 7.29 -1.42
N TYR A 35 -0.32 6.10 -1.75
CA TYR A 35 -0.16 4.90 -0.95
C TYR A 35 1.30 4.45 -0.89
N GLN A 36 1.99 4.40 -2.04
CA GLN A 36 3.42 4.06 -2.08
C GLN A 36 4.26 5.07 -1.28
N GLU A 37 4.01 6.36 -1.44
CA GLU A 37 4.70 7.41 -0.68
C GLU A 37 4.50 7.26 0.83
N ALA A 38 3.32 6.85 1.28
CA ALA A 38 3.06 6.56 2.69
C ALA A 38 3.85 5.33 3.18
N CYS A 39 3.88 4.24 2.42
CA CYS A 39 4.68 3.05 2.74
C CYS A 39 6.17 3.38 2.84
N ASP A 40 6.70 4.14 1.87
CA ASP A 40 8.11 4.53 1.83
C ASP A 40 8.47 5.45 3.00
N THR A 41 7.57 6.38 3.35
CA THR A 41 7.73 7.24 4.53
C THR A 41 7.81 6.41 5.82
N GLU A 42 6.93 5.41 5.97
CA GLU A 42 6.94 4.55 7.16
C GLU A 42 8.18 3.64 7.19
N TYR A 43 8.66 3.18 6.05
CA TYR A 43 9.94 2.48 5.94
C TYR A 43 11.11 3.36 6.42
N TRP A 44 11.21 4.60 5.95
CA TRP A 44 12.29 5.51 6.38
C TRP A 44 12.18 5.96 7.85
N ARG A 45 10.97 5.83 8.42
CA ARG A 45 10.70 6.10 9.84
C ARG A 45 11.01 4.92 10.77
N TYR A 46 10.56 3.71 10.42
CA TYR A 46 10.61 2.53 11.29
C TYR A 46 11.62 1.46 10.85
N GLY A 47 12.13 1.55 9.63
CA GLY A 47 13.05 0.57 9.03
C GLY A 47 12.35 -0.66 8.49
N GLN A 48 12.89 -1.84 8.80
CA GLN A 48 12.47 -3.14 8.26
C GLN A 48 11.12 -3.60 8.84
N CYS A 49 10.05 -2.87 8.54
CA CYS A 49 8.71 -3.14 9.00
C CYS A 49 7.85 -3.83 7.93
N CYS A 50 6.68 -4.31 8.33
CA CYS A 50 5.72 -4.93 7.43
C CYS A 50 5.24 -3.98 6.33
N ALA A 51 5.13 -2.67 6.59
CA ALA A 51 4.64 -1.69 5.61
C ALA A 51 5.38 -1.71 4.27
N GLY A 52 6.68 -2.00 4.29
CA GLY A 52 7.53 -2.10 3.10
C GLY A 52 7.88 -3.52 2.69
N CYS A 53 7.39 -4.55 3.39
CA CYS A 53 7.81 -5.93 3.17
C CYS A 53 7.12 -6.55 1.95
N ASP A 54 7.89 -7.21 1.08
CA ASP A 54 7.37 -7.96 -0.08
C ASP A 54 6.35 -9.05 0.30
N HIS A 55 6.39 -9.51 1.54
CA HIS A 55 5.47 -10.51 2.06
C HIS A 55 4.20 -9.90 2.68
N TRP A 56 4.09 -8.58 2.74
CA TRP A 56 2.96 -7.91 3.38
C TRP A 56 1.89 -7.57 2.36
N ARG A 57 0.65 -7.96 2.68
CA ARG A 57 -0.54 -7.65 1.90
C ARG A 57 -1.41 -6.72 2.71
N SER A 58 -1.37 -5.44 2.38
CA SER A 58 -2.17 -4.44 3.09
C SER A 58 -3.65 -4.63 2.84
N ASP A 59 -4.44 -4.68 3.92
CA ASP A 59 -5.89 -4.83 3.89
C ASP A 59 -6.57 -3.50 4.25
N MET A 60 -6.12 -2.41 3.60
CA MET A 60 -6.54 -1.02 3.83
C MET A 60 -6.19 -0.49 5.23
N GLY A 61 -5.46 0.63 5.30
CA GLY A 61 -5.06 1.25 6.56
C GLY A 61 -3.70 0.74 7.08
N TRP A 62 -3.57 0.62 8.41
CA TRP A 62 -2.29 0.34 9.10
C TRP A 62 -2.10 -1.13 9.50
N SER A 63 -2.87 -2.04 8.88
CA SER A 63 -2.78 -3.48 9.10
C SER A 63 -2.83 -4.24 7.77
N GLY A 64 -2.27 -5.44 7.78
CA GLY A 64 -2.27 -6.32 6.62
C GLY A 64 -1.82 -7.71 6.99
N GLN A 65 -1.87 -8.63 6.03
CA GLN A 65 -1.50 -10.02 6.21
C GLN A 65 -0.02 -10.24 5.92
N CYS A 66 0.64 -11.07 6.73
CA CYS A 66 2.03 -11.46 6.53
C CYS A 66 2.12 -12.85 5.88
N ALA A 67 2.48 -12.90 4.60
CA ALA A 67 2.69 -14.15 3.87
C ALA A 67 3.93 -14.92 4.32
N ALA A 68 4.92 -14.25 4.93
CA ALA A 68 6.16 -14.88 5.39
C ALA A 68 5.95 -15.78 6.62
N ALA A 69 4.94 -15.49 7.43
CA ALA A 69 4.63 -16.27 8.64
C ALA A 69 3.95 -17.61 8.34
N GLY A 70 3.45 -17.80 7.11
CA GLY A 70 2.70 -18.99 6.71
C GLY A 70 1.25 -18.98 7.19
N ILE A 71 0.52 -20.04 6.85
CA ILE A 71 -0.88 -20.23 7.25
C ILE A 71 -0.92 -20.68 8.70
N VAL A 72 -1.69 -19.96 9.52
CA VAL A 72 -1.98 -20.28 10.92
C VAL A 72 -3.43 -20.71 11.09
N SER A 73 -3.79 -21.25 12.26
CA SER A 73 -5.18 -21.63 12.51
C SER A 73 -6.10 -20.40 12.50
N GLY A 74 -7.38 -20.57 12.20
CA GLY A 74 -8.33 -19.46 12.22
C GLY A 74 -8.42 -18.74 13.57
N LYS A 75 -8.18 -19.47 14.67
CA LYS A 75 -8.06 -18.90 16.00
C LYS A 75 -6.85 -17.95 16.11
N ASP A 76 -5.70 -18.36 15.58
CA ASP A 76 -4.48 -17.55 15.58
C ASP A 76 -4.60 -16.33 14.66
N VAL A 77 -5.33 -16.45 13.54
CA VAL A 77 -5.69 -15.30 12.70
C VAL A 77 -6.48 -14.27 13.52
N MET A 78 -7.50 -14.70 14.26
CA MET A 78 -8.28 -13.79 15.11
C MET A 78 -7.44 -13.18 16.23
N GLN A 79 -6.55 -13.96 16.85
CA GLN A 79 -5.64 -13.45 17.87
C GLN A 79 -4.64 -12.43 17.31
N SER A 80 -4.20 -12.59 16.05
CA SER A 80 -3.26 -11.67 15.40
C SER A 80 -3.83 -10.26 15.18
N ILE A 81 -5.16 -10.12 15.06
CA ILE A 81 -5.84 -8.81 15.05
C ILE A 81 -6.25 -8.33 16.45
N GLY A 82 -5.82 -9.02 17.51
CA GLY A 82 -6.11 -8.68 18.91
C GLY A 82 -7.46 -9.17 19.43
N ALA A 83 -8.17 -10.03 18.69
CA ALA A 83 -9.43 -10.59 19.17
C ALA A 83 -9.16 -11.72 20.17
N ILE A 84 -9.65 -11.53 21.40
CA ILE A 84 -9.56 -12.54 22.47
C ILE A 84 -10.68 -13.58 22.40
N TRP A 85 -11.78 -13.26 21.72
CA TRP A 85 -12.94 -14.13 21.53
C TRP A 85 -13.70 -13.76 20.25
N SER A 86 -14.31 -14.76 19.61
CA SER A 86 -15.24 -14.60 18.48
C SER A 86 -16.21 -15.77 18.45
N SER A 87 -17.49 -15.51 18.16
CA SER A 87 -18.49 -16.56 17.90
C SER A 87 -18.24 -17.31 16.59
N TYR A 88 -17.46 -16.70 15.68
CA TYR A 88 -17.06 -17.28 14.41
C TYR A 88 -15.53 -17.44 14.38
N THR A 89 -15.05 -18.67 14.17
CA THR A 89 -13.64 -18.91 13.87
C THR A 89 -13.49 -19.00 12.36
N PRO A 90 -12.74 -18.09 11.72
CA PRO A 90 -12.52 -18.14 10.28
C PRO A 90 -11.75 -19.42 9.89
N PRO A 91 -11.70 -19.78 8.59
CA PRO A 91 -10.77 -20.81 8.14
C PRO A 91 -9.31 -20.42 8.42
N PRO A 92 -8.39 -21.40 8.43
CA PRO A 92 -6.95 -21.11 8.48
C PRO A 92 -6.53 -20.09 7.43
N GLY A 93 -5.63 -19.19 7.80
CA GLY A 93 -5.21 -18.07 6.94
C GLY A 93 -3.89 -17.46 7.36
N LEU A 94 -3.49 -16.37 6.71
CA LEU A 94 -2.28 -15.62 7.07
C LEU A 94 -2.55 -14.76 8.31
N PRO A 95 -1.58 -14.65 9.24
CA PRO A 95 -1.73 -13.76 10.38
C PRO A 95 -1.67 -12.29 9.93
N TYR A 96 -2.37 -11.45 10.67
CA TYR A 96 -2.34 -10.00 10.52
C TYR A 96 -1.21 -9.40 11.34
N THR A 97 -0.59 -8.38 10.78
CA THR A 97 0.40 -7.54 11.46
C THR A 97 0.04 -6.08 11.24
N ARG A 98 0.48 -5.24 12.19
CA ARG A 98 0.48 -3.79 11.99
C ARG A 98 1.58 -3.38 11.02
N GLN A 99 1.42 -2.25 10.36
CA GLN A 99 2.37 -1.71 9.39
C GLN A 99 3.76 -1.48 9.99
N ASP A 100 3.84 -1.12 11.27
CA ASP A 100 5.06 -0.86 12.05
C ASP A 100 5.69 -2.12 12.65
N PHE A 101 5.09 -3.30 12.43
CA PHE A 101 5.64 -4.55 12.93
C PHE A 101 6.97 -4.88 12.23
N HIS A 102 8.03 -5.07 13.01
CA HIS A 102 9.34 -5.42 12.47
C HIS A 102 9.34 -6.82 11.83
N CYS A 103 9.68 -6.89 10.55
CA CYS A 103 9.68 -8.11 9.78
C CYS A 103 11.12 -8.62 9.61
N GLY A 104 11.49 -9.67 10.35
CA GLY A 104 12.82 -10.31 10.21
C GLY A 104 13.07 -11.03 8.87
N LYS A 105 12.12 -10.98 7.94
CA LYS A 105 12.24 -11.50 6.57
C LYS A 105 12.28 -10.38 5.52
N PHE A 106 12.13 -9.13 5.94
CA PHE A 106 12.24 -8.00 5.05
C PHE A 106 13.69 -7.87 4.55
N ILE A 107 13.85 -7.75 3.23
CA ILE A 107 15.14 -7.48 2.60
C ILE A 107 14.93 -6.36 1.58
N ASP A 108 15.47 -5.19 1.87
CA ASP A 108 15.45 -4.09 0.91
C ASP A 108 16.63 -4.19 -0.06
N THR A 109 16.34 -4.77 -1.23
CA THR A 109 17.27 -4.85 -2.36
C THR A 109 17.16 -3.65 -3.32
N PHE A 110 16.23 -2.72 -3.07
CA PHE A 110 15.95 -1.60 -3.96
C PHE A 110 17.03 -0.51 -3.84
N ASP A 111 17.40 0.09 -4.97
CA ASP A 111 18.33 1.21 -4.99
C ASP A 111 17.58 2.55 -4.95
N TRP A 112 17.46 3.11 -3.75
CA TRP A 112 16.81 4.40 -3.50
C TRP A 112 17.47 5.58 -4.21
N SER A 113 18.75 5.48 -4.59
CA SER A 113 19.44 6.56 -5.30
C SER A 113 18.91 6.79 -6.72
N THR A 114 18.15 5.84 -7.26
CA THR A 114 17.50 5.95 -8.57
C THR A 114 16.26 6.85 -8.57
N LEU A 115 15.74 7.19 -7.39
CA LEU A 115 14.54 8.02 -7.27
C LEU A 115 14.86 9.51 -7.32
N ASP A 116 13.83 10.29 -7.63
CA ASP A 116 13.92 11.75 -7.69
C ASP A 116 14.33 12.37 -6.33
N PRO A 117 15.26 13.35 -6.29
CA PRO A 117 15.72 13.96 -5.04
C PRO A 117 14.61 14.65 -4.22
N ASP A 118 13.62 15.26 -4.87
CA ASP A 118 12.50 15.89 -4.16
C ASP A 118 11.59 14.83 -3.54
N TYR A 119 11.40 13.69 -4.21
CA TYR A 119 10.71 12.55 -3.65
C TYR A 119 11.42 11.99 -2.41
N LEU A 120 12.74 11.75 -2.52
CA LEU A 120 13.55 11.25 -1.41
C LEU A 120 13.53 12.18 -0.19
N THR A 121 13.47 13.49 -0.43
CA THR A 121 13.32 14.49 0.63
C THR A 121 11.96 14.39 1.31
N ARG A 122 10.87 14.25 0.54
CA ARG A 122 9.50 14.13 1.08
C ARG A 122 9.30 12.92 1.98
N ILE A 123 9.86 11.76 1.61
CA ILE A 123 9.74 10.52 2.39
C ILE A 123 10.72 10.46 3.57
N GLY A 124 11.60 11.45 3.75
CA GLY A 124 12.55 11.50 4.86
C GLY A 124 13.82 10.64 4.67
N ALA A 125 14.11 10.23 3.44
CA ALA A 125 15.30 9.45 3.08
C ALA A 125 16.59 10.28 3.09
N VAL A 126 16.49 11.60 2.99
CA VAL A 126 17.64 12.52 2.90
C VAL A 126 17.96 13.15 4.26
N ARG A 127 19.26 13.29 4.57
CA ARG A 127 19.77 14.09 5.69
C ARG A 127 21.00 14.87 5.21
N ASP A 128 21.03 16.16 5.52
CA ASP A 128 22.14 17.06 5.15
C ASP A 128 22.44 17.06 3.63
N GLY A 129 21.40 16.93 2.79
CA GLY A 129 21.51 16.92 1.33
C GLY A 129 22.00 15.59 0.72
N SER A 130 22.19 14.55 1.53
CA SER A 130 22.62 13.23 1.10
C SER A 130 21.65 12.13 1.50
N LEU A 131 21.57 11.07 0.70
CA LEU A 131 20.78 9.88 1.04
C LEU A 131 21.33 9.25 2.32
N ARG A 132 20.45 9.03 3.29
CA ARG A 132 20.80 8.40 4.56
C ARG A 132 21.12 6.92 4.34
N PRO A 133 21.94 6.30 5.22
CA PRO A 133 22.03 4.85 5.25
C PRO A 133 20.63 4.27 5.50
N LYS A 134 20.32 3.15 4.82
CA LYS A 134 19.05 2.43 4.99
C LYS A 134 18.81 2.17 6.48
N PRO A 135 17.60 2.38 7.01
CA PRO A 135 17.36 2.17 8.43
C PRO A 135 17.50 0.69 8.76
N THR A 136 18.50 0.36 9.56
CA THR A 136 18.70 -0.96 10.13
C THR A 136 18.12 -0.95 11.53
N HIS A 137 17.17 -1.83 11.82
CA HIS A 137 16.74 -2.06 13.20
C HIS A 137 17.67 -3.12 13.83
N PRO A 138 18.00 -3.02 15.13
CA PRO A 138 18.62 -4.11 15.88
C PRO A 138 17.74 -5.36 15.96
#